data_AF-A0A7X3PMI0-F1
#
_entry.id   AF-A0A7X3PMI0-F1
#
_cell.length_a   1.000
_cell.length_b   1.000
_cell.length_c   1.000
_cell.angle_alpha   90.00
_cell.angle_beta   90.00
_cell.angle_gamma   90.00
#
_symmetry.space_group_name_H-M   'P 1'
#
loop_
_entity.id
_entity.type
_entity.pdbx_description
1 polymer ?
#
loop_
_entity_poly.entity_id
_entity_poly.type
_entity_poly.pdbx_seq_one_letter_code
_entity_poly.pdbx_strand_id
1 'polypeptide(L)'
;MKRVTALAVLAAMAWCLPGSPAGAQERLTREALAGADYVRGRLAFQQRCSACHTLAEDALHLAGPNLWEVIGRTAGTREEFSYSETLREAEFAWTPDRVDDWLANPDSYLPGNTMLIPEPVPDRDRLPMISFMMLETGGADWPRPEIDIAALETPRGESPAERFPSFWNHLMHNTTRYRWVDDQQEFVFDAYYNKDGSVTSSMEGVDGFWHIDERDFFCYALQGLPIRPNYFVQCFPVAAMAIPRFSEQLWQSPMYGGAVLYGGILPGRPTDDAETAAPE
;
A
#
# COMPACT_ATOMS: atom_id res chain seq x y z
N MET A 1 -65.39 43.30 -47.02
CA MET A 1 -63.97 43.70 -46.99
C MET A 1 -63.52 43.73 -45.53
N LYS A 2 -62.26 43.30 -45.28
CA LYS A 2 -61.52 43.20 -43.99
C LYS A 2 -61.60 41.83 -43.29
N ARG A 3 -60.70 40.93 -43.71
CA ARG A 3 -60.21 39.80 -42.90
C ARG A 3 -59.16 40.36 -41.95
N VAL A 4 -59.34 40.16 -40.64
CA VAL A 4 -58.35 40.52 -39.61
C VAL A 4 -57.61 39.24 -39.25
N THR A 5 -56.31 39.22 -39.56
CA THR A 5 -55.39 38.13 -39.24
C THR A 5 -54.85 38.37 -37.82
N ALA A 6 -55.10 37.46 -36.89
CA ALA A 6 -54.51 37.50 -35.56
C ALA A 6 -53.13 36.80 -35.60
N LEU A 7 -52.06 37.57 -35.40
CA LEU A 7 -50.72 37.03 -35.11
C LEU A 7 -50.68 36.56 -33.66
N ALA A 8 -50.43 35.27 -33.44
CA ALA A 8 -50.05 34.75 -32.13
C ALA A 8 -48.55 35.02 -31.91
N VAL A 9 -48.22 35.87 -30.93
CA VAL A 9 -46.86 36.07 -30.45
C VAL A 9 -46.56 34.95 -29.45
N LEU A 10 -45.75 33.97 -29.86
CA LEU A 10 -45.16 32.99 -28.94
C LEU A 10 -43.98 33.65 -28.21
N ALA A 11 -44.20 34.03 -26.95
CA ALA A 11 -43.11 34.40 -26.06
C ALA A 11 -42.34 33.14 -25.65
N ALA A 12 -41.15 32.95 -26.23
CA ALA A 12 -40.20 31.95 -25.74
C ALA A 12 -39.66 32.41 -24.38
N MET A 13 -40.20 31.88 -23.29
CA MET A 13 -39.56 31.98 -21.98
C MET A 13 -38.33 31.08 -22.00
N ALA A 14 -37.15 31.68 -22.17
CA ALA A 14 -35.89 31.02 -21.92
C ALA A 14 -35.80 30.70 -20.41
N TRP A 15 -36.04 29.45 -20.05
CA TRP A 15 -35.68 28.94 -18.73
C TRP A 15 -34.16 28.96 -18.62
N CYS A 16 -33.62 29.91 -17.87
CA CYS A 16 -32.28 29.82 -17.32
C CYS A 16 -32.28 28.62 -16.37
N LEU A 17 -31.72 27.49 -16.82
CA LEU A 17 -31.31 26.44 -15.92
C LEU A 17 -30.22 27.03 -15.01
N PRO A 18 -30.27 26.79 -13.68
CA PRO A 18 -29.15 27.11 -12.82
C PRO A 18 -27.94 26.31 -13.31
N GLY A 19 -26.89 27.01 -13.71
CA GLY A 19 -25.65 26.38 -14.12
C GLY A 19 -25.10 25.51 -13.00
N SER A 20 -24.68 24.29 -13.34
CA SER A 20 -23.79 23.49 -12.50
C SER A 20 -22.62 24.36 -12.05
N PRO A 21 -22.13 24.27 -10.80
CA PRO A 21 -20.97 25.03 -10.38
C PRO A 21 -19.76 24.50 -11.16
N ALA A 22 -19.44 25.18 -12.25
CA ALA A 22 -18.16 25.08 -12.92
C ALA A 22 -17.16 25.93 -12.13
N GLY A 23 -16.02 25.33 -11.75
CA GLY A 23 -14.81 26.09 -11.45
C GLY A 23 -14.26 25.96 -10.03
N ALA A 24 -13.88 24.74 -9.63
CA ALA A 24 -12.58 24.58 -8.99
C ALA A 24 -11.72 23.81 -9.99
N GLN A 25 -10.75 24.49 -10.61
CA GLN A 25 -9.79 23.82 -11.48
C GLN A 25 -8.99 22.86 -10.59
N GLU A 26 -8.94 21.57 -10.92
CA GLU A 26 -8.06 20.63 -10.22
C GLU A 26 -6.62 21.15 -10.30
N ARG A 27 -5.97 21.32 -9.15
CA ARG A 27 -4.61 21.90 -9.07
C ARG A 27 -3.58 20.83 -9.41
N LEU A 28 -3.80 19.60 -8.97
CA LEU A 28 -3.01 18.44 -9.35
C LEU A 28 -3.56 17.82 -10.62
N THR A 29 -2.95 18.14 -11.77
CA THR A 29 -3.36 17.56 -13.05
C THR A 29 -3.02 16.08 -13.13
N ARG A 30 -3.84 15.32 -13.87
CA ARG A 30 -3.57 13.90 -14.15
C ARG A 30 -2.20 13.67 -14.80
N GLU A 31 -1.76 14.58 -15.66
CA GLU A 31 -0.42 14.52 -16.29
C GLU A 31 0.69 14.68 -15.25
N ALA A 32 0.57 15.64 -14.33
CA ALA A 32 1.55 15.84 -13.27
C ALA A 32 1.61 14.65 -12.30
N LEU A 33 0.45 14.06 -11.95
CA LEU A 33 0.38 12.86 -11.13
C LEU A 33 1.01 11.65 -11.84
N ALA A 34 0.69 11.41 -13.12
CA ALA A 34 1.24 10.31 -13.89
C ALA A 34 2.76 10.43 -14.10
N GLY A 35 3.28 11.66 -14.24
CA GLY A 35 4.71 11.94 -14.37
C GLY A 35 5.46 12.12 -13.05
N ALA A 36 4.80 11.94 -11.90
CA ALA A 36 5.43 12.16 -10.61
C ALA A 36 6.46 11.07 -10.26
N ASP A 37 7.48 11.45 -9.50
CA ASP A 37 8.56 10.55 -9.07
C ASP A 37 8.04 9.49 -8.10
N TYR A 38 7.81 8.28 -8.61
CA TYR A 38 7.33 7.14 -7.82
C TYR A 38 8.21 6.85 -6.60
N VAL A 39 9.54 6.93 -6.76
CA VAL A 39 10.49 6.58 -5.70
C VAL A 39 10.40 7.57 -4.56
N ARG A 40 10.38 8.87 -4.89
CA ARG A 40 10.19 9.93 -3.90
C ARG A 40 8.86 9.76 -3.18
N GLY A 41 7.78 9.48 -3.91
CA GLY A 41 6.46 9.26 -3.33
C GLY A 41 6.42 8.09 -2.35
N ARG A 42 7.03 6.97 -2.74
CA ARG A 42 7.20 5.78 -1.89
C ARG A 42 7.98 6.12 -0.62
N LEU A 43 9.14 6.78 -0.74
CA LEU A 43 9.97 7.14 0.42
C LEU A 43 9.23 8.10 1.37
N ALA A 44 8.52 9.10 0.84
CA ALA A 44 7.71 10.01 1.63
C ALA A 44 6.61 9.28 2.40
N PHE A 45 5.88 8.37 1.74
CA PHE A 45 4.85 7.55 2.39
C PHE A 45 5.44 6.64 3.47
N GLN A 46 6.59 6.01 3.18
CA GLN A 46 7.28 5.13 4.13
C GLN A 46 7.66 5.87 5.41
N GLN A 47 8.28 7.04 5.27
CA GLN A 47 8.76 7.84 6.39
C GLN A 47 7.63 8.42 7.25
N ARG A 48 6.45 8.70 6.65
CA ARG A 48 5.42 9.53 7.29
C ARG A 48 4.09 8.83 7.57
N CYS A 49 3.77 7.77 6.81
CA CYS A 49 2.41 7.21 6.79
C CYS A 49 2.38 5.70 7.07
N SER A 50 3.43 4.96 6.69
CA SER A 50 3.42 3.50 6.70
C SER A 50 3.30 2.84 8.08
N ALA A 51 3.64 3.56 9.15
CA ALA A 51 3.45 3.07 10.53
C ALA A 51 1.96 3.00 10.91
N CYS A 52 1.12 3.81 10.28
CA CYS A 52 -0.30 3.97 10.62
C CYS A 52 -1.24 3.46 9.53
N HIS A 53 -0.77 3.32 8.29
CA HIS A 53 -1.63 3.00 7.15
C HIS A 53 -1.08 1.85 6.31
N THR A 54 -1.99 0.95 5.93
CA THR A 54 -1.78 -0.05 4.88
C THR A 54 -2.36 0.45 3.56
N LEU A 55 -1.81 -0.04 2.44
CA LEU A 55 -2.25 0.38 1.10
C LEU A 55 -2.99 -0.71 0.33
N ALA A 56 -2.69 -2.00 0.57
CA ALA A 56 -3.30 -3.09 -0.19
C ALA A 56 -4.78 -3.31 0.12
N GLU A 57 -5.49 -3.84 -0.87
CA GLU A 57 -6.86 -4.34 -0.72
C GLU A 57 -6.95 -5.31 0.46
N ASP A 58 -7.99 -5.15 1.27
CA ASP A 58 -8.29 -5.96 2.46
C ASP A 58 -7.19 -6.06 3.54
N ALA A 59 -6.15 -5.24 3.44
CA ALA A 59 -5.13 -5.17 4.49
C ALA A 59 -5.70 -4.52 5.77
N LEU A 60 -5.15 -4.95 6.91
CA LEU A 60 -5.57 -4.49 8.24
C LEU A 60 -5.51 -2.98 8.40
N HIS A 61 -6.42 -2.46 9.21
CA HIS A 61 -6.26 -1.17 9.87
C HIS A 61 -5.09 -1.25 10.87
N LEU A 62 -4.32 -0.16 10.98
CA LEU A 62 -3.31 -0.01 12.02
C LEU A 62 -3.78 1.12 12.96
N ALA A 63 -2.90 2.05 13.32
CA ALA A 63 -3.30 3.28 14.01
C ALA A 63 -4.23 4.17 13.15
N GLY A 64 -4.17 4.04 11.82
CA GLY A 64 -5.06 4.67 10.85
C GLY A 64 -5.79 3.65 9.97
N PRO A 65 -6.79 4.10 9.18
CA PRO A 65 -7.55 3.22 8.29
C PRO A 65 -6.68 2.69 7.15
N ASN A 66 -7.14 1.62 6.52
CA ASN A 66 -6.57 1.16 5.27
C ASN A 66 -6.90 2.17 4.15
N LEU A 67 -5.92 2.45 3.29
CA LEU A 67 -6.01 3.48 2.26
C LEU A 67 -6.28 2.92 0.86
N TRP A 68 -6.53 1.61 0.70
CA TRP A 68 -6.98 1.03 -0.58
C TRP A 68 -8.18 1.82 -1.11
N GLU A 69 -8.13 2.27 -2.36
CA GLU A 69 -9.13 3.14 -2.99
C GLU A 69 -9.56 4.34 -2.14
N VAL A 70 -8.61 5.00 -1.45
CA VAL A 70 -8.96 6.21 -0.68
C VAL A 70 -9.37 7.36 -1.59
N ILE A 71 -8.73 7.52 -2.75
CA ILE A 71 -9.10 8.55 -3.73
C ILE A 71 -10.43 8.19 -4.37
N GLY A 72 -11.38 9.13 -4.32
CA GLY A 72 -12.77 8.95 -4.74
C GLY A 72 -13.71 8.52 -3.61
N ARG A 73 -13.20 7.97 -2.50
CA ARG A 73 -14.02 7.54 -1.35
C ARG A 73 -14.42 8.72 -0.48
N THR A 74 -15.63 8.68 0.08
CA THR A 74 -16.10 9.61 1.10
C THR A 74 -15.22 9.55 2.36
N ALA A 75 -14.92 10.70 2.94
CA ALA A 75 -14.15 10.78 4.17
C ALA A 75 -14.87 10.08 5.32
N GLY A 76 -14.11 9.39 6.18
CA GLY A 76 -14.68 8.74 7.37
C GLY A 76 -15.51 7.48 7.12
N THR A 77 -15.46 6.87 5.91
CA THR A 77 -16.36 5.75 5.55
C THR A 77 -15.67 4.42 5.27
N ARG A 78 -14.37 4.23 5.57
CA ARG A 78 -13.80 2.87 5.50
C ARG A 78 -14.44 2.05 6.62
N GLU A 79 -15.02 0.93 6.26
CA GLU A 79 -15.68 0.04 7.21
C GLU A 79 -14.69 -0.44 8.28
N GLU A 80 -15.21 -0.80 9.46
CA GLU A 80 -14.44 -1.39 10.57
C GLU A 80 -13.33 -0.50 11.17
N PHE A 81 -13.20 0.76 10.74
CA PHE A 81 -12.31 1.74 11.37
C PHE A 81 -13.09 2.77 12.20
N SER A 82 -12.58 3.09 13.41
CA SER A 82 -13.17 4.11 14.28
C SER A 82 -12.59 5.49 13.98
N TYR A 83 -13.38 6.33 13.31
CA TYR A 83 -12.99 7.70 12.95
C TYR A 83 -13.26 8.72 14.05
N SER A 84 -12.49 9.81 14.05
CA SER A 84 -12.85 11.03 14.78
C SER A 84 -14.20 11.57 14.30
N GLU A 85 -14.96 12.21 15.18
CA GLU A 85 -16.28 12.77 14.86
C GLU A 85 -16.26 13.66 13.61
N THR A 86 -15.27 14.56 13.52
CA THR A 86 -15.14 15.49 12.39
C THR A 86 -14.95 14.79 11.03
N LEU A 87 -14.24 13.65 11.00
CA LEU A 87 -14.06 12.86 9.77
C LEU A 87 -15.33 12.08 9.42
N ARG A 88 -16.10 11.65 10.43
CA ARG A 88 -17.36 10.94 10.23
C ARG A 88 -18.46 11.87 9.69
N GLU A 89 -18.44 13.13 10.12
CA GLU A 89 -19.36 14.18 9.65
C GLU A 89 -18.89 14.85 8.35
N ALA A 90 -17.71 14.50 7.83
CA ALA A 90 -17.18 15.10 6.62
C ALA A 90 -17.96 14.64 5.37
N GLU A 91 -18.74 15.55 4.78
CA GLU A 91 -19.58 15.27 3.60
C GLU A 91 -18.81 15.42 2.28
N PHE A 92 -17.61 14.85 2.21
CA PHE A 92 -16.70 15.11 1.10
C PHE A 92 -15.93 13.85 0.67
N ALA A 93 -15.74 13.68 -0.64
CA ALA A 93 -14.86 12.64 -1.18
C ALA A 93 -13.41 13.10 -1.27
N TRP A 94 -12.47 12.19 -1.05
CA TRP A 94 -11.05 12.46 -1.22
C TRP A 94 -10.69 12.62 -2.70
N THR A 95 -10.25 13.81 -3.08
CA THR A 95 -9.63 14.07 -4.39
C THR A 95 -8.12 14.23 -4.20
N PRO A 96 -7.31 14.13 -5.25
CA PRO A 96 -5.88 14.42 -5.14
C PRO A 96 -5.59 15.79 -4.50
N ASP A 97 -6.33 16.82 -4.88
CA ASP A 97 -6.19 18.17 -4.30
C ASP A 97 -6.51 18.22 -2.81
N ARG A 98 -7.58 17.54 -2.39
CA ARG A 98 -7.94 17.48 -0.96
C ARG A 98 -6.94 16.69 -0.14
N VAL A 99 -6.37 15.63 -0.73
CA VAL A 99 -5.29 14.91 -0.07
C VAL A 99 -4.05 15.79 0.01
N ASP A 100 -3.74 16.60 -1.01
CA ASP A 100 -2.62 17.55 -0.92
C ASP A 100 -2.82 18.57 0.21
N ASP A 101 -4.00 19.19 0.29
CA ASP A 101 -4.34 20.14 1.35
C ASP A 101 -4.33 19.48 2.74
N TRP A 102 -4.85 18.25 2.83
CA TRP A 102 -4.81 17.44 4.04
C TRP A 102 -3.38 17.18 4.50
N LEU A 103 -2.51 16.73 3.60
CA LEU A 103 -1.11 16.42 3.90
C LEU A 103 -0.27 17.66 4.25
N ALA A 104 -0.70 18.84 3.79
CA ALA A 104 -0.06 20.10 4.14
C ALA A 104 -0.28 20.46 5.62
N ASN A 105 -1.48 20.22 6.18
CA ASN A 105 -1.75 20.38 7.61
C ASN A 105 -3.13 19.79 8.00
N PRO A 106 -3.18 18.53 8.47
CA PRO A 106 -4.45 17.87 8.83
C PRO A 106 -5.26 18.61 9.89
N ASP A 107 -4.57 19.11 10.93
CA ASP A 107 -5.19 19.80 12.06
C ASP A 107 -5.89 21.09 11.65
N SER A 108 -5.31 21.82 10.69
CA SER A 108 -5.93 23.02 10.15
C SER A 108 -7.01 22.73 9.11
N TYR A 109 -6.84 21.66 8.33
CA TYR A 109 -7.78 21.28 7.27
C TYR A 109 -9.10 20.77 7.86
N LEU A 110 -9.01 19.91 8.89
CA LEU A 110 -10.18 19.41 9.61
C LEU A 110 -9.90 19.40 11.12
N PRO A 111 -10.17 20.51 11.83
CA PRO A 111 -9.96 20.61 13.26
C PRO A 111 -10.71 19.52 14.03
N GLY A 112 -10.05 18.92 15.01
CA GLY A 112 -10.60 17.83 15.83
C GLY A 112 -10.43 16.44 15.21
N ASN A 113 -9.71 16.30 14.10
CA ASN A 113 -9.31 15.00 13.59
C ASN A 113 -8.28 14.35 14.55
N THR A 114 -8.15 13.03 14.51
CA THR A 114 -7.24 12.27 15.39
C THR A 114 -6.01 11.73 14.67
N MET A 115 -5.75 12.15 13.43
CA MET A 115 -4.56 11.74 12.68
C MET A 115 -3.35 12.52 13.17
N LEU A 116 -2.45 11.83 13.88
CA LEU A 116 -1.19 12.42 14.35
C LEU A 116 -0.11 12.28 13.28
N ILE A 117 0.23 13.39 12.62
CA ILE A 117 1.46 13.53 11.83
C ILE A 117 2.36 14.56 12.54
N PRO A 118 3.59 14.19 12.97
CA PRO A 118 4.44 15.10 13.75
C PRO A 118 4.79 16.40 13.01
N GLU A 119 4.88 16.32 11.68
CA GLU A 119 5.22 17.44 10.81
C GLU A 119 4.43 17.36 9.49
N PRO A 120 3.97 18.51 8.96
CA PRO A 120 3.50 18.64 7.60
C PRO A 120 4.34 17.90 6.56
N VAL A 121 3.68 17.33 5.55
CA VAL A 121 4.39 16.75 4.41
C VAL A 121 4.95 17.89 3.55
N PRO A 122 6.27 17.94 3.29
CA PRO A 122 6.87 18.99 2.47
C PRO A 122 6.24 19.07 1.07
N ASP A 123 6.10 20.28 0.53
CA ASP A 123 5.49 20.53 -0.79
C ASP A 123 6.08 19.65 -1.90
N ARG A 124 7.41 19.47 -1.89
CA ARG A 124 8.14 18.66 -2.86
C ARG A 124 7.79 17.17 -2.85
N ASP A 125 7.20 16.68 -1.74
CA ASP A 125 6.96 15.26 -1.52
C ASP A 125 5.46 14.90 -1.65
N ARG A 126 4.53 15.88 -1.59
CA ARG A 126 3.09 15.61 -1.65
C ARG A 126 2.60 15.08 -3.00
N LEU A 127 2.88 15.76 -4.11
CA LEU A 127 2.50 15.27 -5.45
C LEU A 127 3.05 13.85 -5.74
N PRO A 128 4.35 13.57 -5.54
CA PRO A 128 4.88 12.20 -5.62
C PRO A 128 4.17 11.21 -4.73
N MET A 129 3.89 11.56 -3.47
CA MET A 129 3.27 10.65 -2.51
C MET A 129 1.81 10.33 -2.87
N ILE A 130 1.05 11.32 -3.33
CA ILE A 130 -0.33 11.13 -3.80
C ILE A 130 -0.35 10.21 -5.03
N SER A 131 0.53 10.46 -6.01
CA SER A 131 0.66 9.59 -7.19
C SER A 131 1.01 8.16 -6.80
N PHE A 132 1.99 7.99 -5.91
CA PHE A 132 2.36 6.69 -5.35
C PHE A 132 1.18 5.99 -4.69
N MET A 133 0.44 6.69 -3.81
CA MET A 133 -0.76 6.14 -3.17
C MET A 133 -1.79 5.69 -4.20
N MET A 134 -2.09 6.50 -5.22
CA MET A 134 -3.05 6.13 -6.26
C MET A 134 -2.63 4.87 -7.03
N LEU A 135 -1.35 4.76 -7.40
CA LEU A 135 -0.81 3.58 -8.09
C LEU A 135 -0.92 2.30 -7.24
N GLU A 136 -0.67 2.42 -5.95
CA GLU A 136 -0.62 1.29 -5.01
C GLU A 136 -1.98 0.90 -4.43
N THR A 137 -2.98 1.76 -4.55
CA THR A 137 -4.32 1.58 -3.96
C THR A 137 -5.42 1.33 -4.98
N GLY A 138 -5.08 1.15 -6.25
CA GLY A 138 -6.06 1.00 -7.34
C GLY A 138 -6.75 2.31 -7.76
N GLY A 139 -6.44 3.44 -7.11
CA GLY A 139 -6.97 4.76 -7.44
C GLY A 139 -6.43 5.39 -8.74
N ALA A 140 -5.49 4.72 -9.43
CA ALA A 140 -4.94 5.13 -10.71
C ALA A 140 -5.22 4.09 -11.80
N ASP A 141 -5.89 4.52 -12.87
CA ASP A 141 -6.12 3.78 -14.11
C ASP A 141 -5.09 4.13 -15.19
N TRP A 142 -3.83 4.40 -14.80
CA TRP A 142 -2.74 4.73 -15.72
C TRP A 142 -1.57 3.74 -15.62
N PRO A 143 -0.76 3.59 -16.69
CA PRO A 143 0.37 2.66 -16.69
C PRO A 143 1.30 2.93 -15.51
N ARG A 144 1.67 1.86 -14.79
CA ARG A 144 2.66 1.96 -13.72
C ARG A 144 4.04 2.15 -14.37
N PRO A 145 4.84 3.13 -13.94
CA PRO A 145 6.18 3.31 -14.48
C PRO A 145 7.05 2.08 -14.17
N GLU A 146 7.87 1.65 -15.12
CA GLU A 146 8.96 0.71 -14.83
C GLU A 146 9.98 1.43 -13.94
N ILE A 147 10.17 0.93 -12.73
CA ILE A 147 11.12 1.52 -11.77
C ILE A 147 12.39 0.69 -11.81
N ASP A 148 13.53 1.34 -12.05
CA ASP A 148 14.84 0.71 -11.85
C ASP A 148 15.13 0.63 -10.34
N ILE A 149 14.67 -0.47 -9.74
CA ILE A 149 14.84 -0.75 -8.32
C ILE A 149 16.33 -0.85 -7.93
N ALA A 150 17.21 -1.21 -8.86
CA ALA A 150 18.64 -1.36 -8.61
C ALA A 150 19.37 -0.01 -8.50
N ALA A 151 18.78 1.07 -9.02
CA ALA A 151 19.34 2.42 -8.99
C ALA A 151 18.92 3.24 -7.75
N LEU A 152 18.14 2.66 -6.82
CA LEU A 152 17.65 3.37 -5.64
C LEU A 152 18.74 3.52 -4.59
N GLU A 153 19.13 4.76 -4.28
CA GLU A 153 20.06 5.05 -3.19
C GLU A 153 19.31 5.19 -1.85
N THR A 154 19.62 4.31 -0.89
CA THR A 154 19.15 4.46 0.50
C THR A 154 20.26 5.04 1.39
N PRO A 155 19.96 5.95 2.35
CA PRO A 155 20.95 6.42 3.33
C PRO A 155 21.70 5.26 4.00
N ARG A 156 23.03 5.33 4.06
CA ARG A 156 23.91 4.30 4.64
C ARG A 156 24.43 4.77 6.01
N GLY A 157 24.38 3.91 7.03
CA GLY A 157 24.89 4.20 8.39
C GLY A 157 23.92 3.86 9.53
N GLU A 158 22.66 3.64 9.22
CA GLU A 158 21.59 3.27 10.16
C GLU A 158 21.27 1.76 10.08
N SER A 159 20.57 1.22 11.09
CA SER A 159 20.14 -0.19 11.06
C SER A 159 19.10 -0.45 9.96
N PRO A 160 18.95 -1.69 9.46
CA PRO A 160 17.85 -2.05 8.55
C PRO A 160 16.46 -1.61 9.00
N ALA A 161 16.20 -1.65 10.31
CA ALA A 161 14.92 -1.25 10.90
C ALA A 161 14.67 0.25 10.75
N GLU A 162 15.72 1.08 10.84
CA GLU A 162 15.66 2.52 10.68
C GLU A 162 15.62 2.93 9.19
N ARG A 163 16.41 2.25 8.35
CA ARG A 163 16.48 2.49 6.91
C ARG A 163 15.19 2.08 6.20
N PHE A 164 14.53 1.02 6.68
CA PHE A 164 13.37 0.41 6.04
C PHE A 164 12.27 0.01 7.04
N PRO A 165 11.68 0.96 7.80
CA PRO A 165 10.76 0.64 8.90
C PRO A 165 9.51 -0.12 8.44
N SER A 166 8.98 0.19 7.25
CA SER A 166 7.81 -0.50 6.69
C SER A 166 8.13 -1.94 6.30
N PHE A 167 9.24 -2.14 5.60
CA PHE A 167 9.76 -3.47 5.27
C PHE A 167 10.04 -4.28 6.55
N TRP A 168 10.69 -3.65 7.51
CA TRP A 168 11.04 -4.27 8.79
C TRP A 168 9.78 -4.68 9.54
N ASN A 169 8.80 -3.78 9.67
CA ASN A 169 7.53 -4.12 10.29
C ASN A 169 6.79 -5.23 9.51
N HIS A 170 6.85 -5.18 8.19
CA HIS A 170 6.19 -6.13 7.32
C HIS A 170 6.78 -7.54 7.46
N LEU A 171 8.10 -7.74 7.37
CA LEU A 171 8.68 -9.08 7.48
C LEU A 171 8.84 -9.55 8.94
N MET A 172 9.17 -8.65 9.87
CA MET A 172 9.52 -9.04 11.24
C MET A 172 8.31 -9.26 12.16
N HIS A 173 7.10 -8.86 11.76
CA HIS A 173 5.88 -9.06 12.57
C HIS A 173 4.79 -9.85 11.84
N ASN A 174 5.02 -10.26 10.60
CA ASN A 174 4.07 -11.05 9.82
C ASN A 174 4.66 -12.40 9.43
N THR A 175 3.83 -13.21 8.79
CA THR A 175 4.15 -14.57 8.36
C THR A 175 4.46 -14.58 6.87
N THR A 176 5.58 -15.15 6.47
CA THR A 176 5.89 -15.34 5.06
C THR A 176 5.56 -16.75 4.64
N ARG A 177 4.44 -16.92 3.93
CA ARG A 177 3.94 -18.22 3.51
C ARG A 177 4.52 -18.61 2.16
N TYR A 178 5.02 -19.83 2.08
CA TYR A 178 5.47 -20.44 0.84
C TYR A 178 4.64 -21.66 0.51
N ARG A 179 4.35 -21.83 -0.78
CA ARG A 179 3.80 -23.05 -1.36
C ARG A 179 4.73 -23.52 -2.46
N TRP A 180 5.35 -24.67 -2.26
CA TRP A 180 6.20 -25.33 -3.24
C TRP A 180 5.35 -26.28 -4.08
N VAL A 181 5.55 -26.29 -5.39
CA VAL A 181 4.88 -27.20 -6.32
C VAL A 181 5.90 -27.75 -7.31
N ASP A 182 6.03 -29.07 -7.40
CA ASP A 182 6.75 -29.76 -8.48
C ASP A 182 5.97 -30.98 -8.99
N ASP A 183 6.58 -31.81 -9.82
CA ASP A 183 5.96 -33.00 -10.40
C ASP A 183 5.79 -34.16 -9.40
N GLN A 184 6.47 -34.10 -8.25
CA GLN A 184 6.49 -35.14 -7.23
C GLN A 184 5.66 -34.77 -5.99
N GLN A 185 5.63 -33.49 -5.62
CA GLN A 185 5.06 -33.02 -4.36
C GLN A 185 4.59 -31.57 -4.40
N GLU A 186 3.64 -31.29 -3.50
CA GLU A 186 3.22 -29.95 -3.13
C GLU A 186 3.23 -29.84 -1.60
N PHE A 187 3.82 -28.78 -1.07
CA PHE A 187 3.82 -28.52 0.37
C PHE A 187 3.84 -27.04 0.67
N VAL A 188 3.35 -26.69 1.87
CA VAL A 188 3.31 -25.32 2.39
C VAL A 188 4.18 -25.24 3.63
N PHE A 189 4.90 -24.14 3.77
CA PHE A 189 5.62 -23.81 5.01
C PHE A 189 5.63 -22.30 5.20
N ASP A 190 5.66 -21.88 6.45
CA ASP A 190 5.73 -20.49 6.83
C ASP A 190 7.14 -20.18 7.33
N ALA A 191 7.69 -19.04 6.94
CA ALA A 191 8.99 -18.55 7.39
C ALA A 191 8.81 -17.28 8.25
N TYR A 192 9.56 -17.22 9.35
CA TYR A 192 9.56 -16.13 10.31
C TYR A 192 10.97 -15.54 10.44
N TYR A 193 11.12 -14.27 10.04
CA TYR A 193 12.41 -13.56 10.07
C TYR A 193 12.64 -12.92 11.45
N ASN A 194 13.77 -13.20 12.10
CA ASN A 194 14.00 -12.74 13.47
C ASN A 194 15.03 -11.62 13.52
N LYS A 195 14.92 -10.75 14.52
CA LYS A 195 15.76 -9.54 14.65
C LYS A 195 17.25 -9.85 14.83
N ASP A 196 17.57 -11.06 15.25
CA ASP A 196 18.94 -11.56 15.45
C ASP A 196 19.59 -12.10 14.16
N GLY A 197 18.88 -12.05 13.02
CA GLY A 197 19.35 -12.55 11.74
C GLY A 197 18.96 -13.99 11.45
N SER A 198 18.28 -14.69 12.37
CA SER A 198 17.78 -16.05 12.13
C SER A 198 16.47 -16.07 11.34
N VAL A 199 16.19 -17.21 10.71
CA VAL A 199 14.87 -17.54 10.15
C VAL A 199 14.39 -18.83 10.79
N THR A 200 13.19 -18.81 11.36
CA THR A 200 12.50 -20.01 11.84
C THR A 200 11.35 -20.37 10.90
N SER A 201 10.82 -21.59 11.03
CA SER A 201 9.78 -22.11 10.14
C SER A 201 8.64 -22.79 10.89
N SER A 202 7.47 -22.89 10.28
CA SER A 202 6.39 -23.77 10.76
C SER A 202 6.69 -25.26 10.56
N MET A 203 7.71 -25.58 9.74
CA MET A 203 8.13 -26.94 9.48
C MET A 203 9.28 -27.33 10.41
N GLU A 204 9.11 -28.42 11.14
CA GLU A 204 10.13 -28.93 12.07
C GLU A 204 11.46 -29.20 11.34
N GLY A 205 12.57 -28.77 11.95
CA GLY A 205 13.91 -28.94 11.38
C GLY A 205 14.22 -28.01 10.20
N VAL A 206 13.34 -27.05 9.88
CA VAL A 206 13.61 -26.00 8.89
C VAL A 206 13.98 -24.71 9.61
N ASP A 207 15.18 -24.23 9.32
CA ASP A 207 15.74 -22.99 9.88
C ASP A 207 16.64 -22.31 8.86
N GLY A 208 17.15 -21.12 9.21
CA GLY A 208 18.19 -20.49 8.42
C GLY A 208 18.55 -19.10 8.91
N PHE A 209 18.98 -18.26 7.98
CA PHE A 209 19.46 -16.91 8.29
C PHE A 209 19.09 -15.94 7.18
N TRP A 210 19.09 -14.65 7.53
CA TRP A 210 18.92 -13.55 6.58
C TRP A 210 19.97 -12.46 6.80
N HIS A 211 20.24 -11.70 5.75
CA HIS A 211 21.02 -10.47 5.81
C HIS A 211 20.53 -9.49 4.74
N ILE A 212 20.90 -8.22 4.90
CA ILE A 212 20.75 -7.22 3.84
C ILE A 212 22.13 -6.92 3.27
N ASP A 213 22.29 -7.01 1.95
CA ASP A 213 23.55 -6.73 1.28
C ASP A 213 23.76 -5.20 1.07
N GLU A 214 24.94 -4.82 0.54
CA GLU A 214 25.25 -3.42 0.27
C GLU A 214 24.37 -2.74 -0.79
N ARG A 215 23.55 -3.51 -1.52
CA ARG A 215 22.62 -3.05 -2.57
C ARG A 215 21.18 -3.02 -2.06
N ASP A 216 20.98 -3.16 -0.76
CA ASP A 216 19.67 -3.22 -0.12
C ASP A 216 18.78 -4.36 -0.62
N PHE A 217 19.41 -5.50 -0.93
CA PHE A 217 18.70 -6.77 -1.12
C PHE A 217 18.59 -7.49 0.20
N PHE A 218 17.36 -7.84 0.58
CA PHE A 218 17.12 -8.79 1.64
C PHE A 218 17.31 -10.19 1.09
N CYS A 219 18.36 -10.85 1.54
CA CYS A 219 18.71 -12.22 1.18
C CYS A 219 18.50 -13.12 2.37
N TYR A 220 17.89 -14.29 2.15
CA TYR A 220 17.73 -15.30 3.18
C TYR A 220 17.94 -16.69 2.60
N ALA A 221 18.41 -17.58 3.45
CA ALA A 221 18.57 -18.99 3.17
C ALA A 221 17.73 -19.79 4.16
N LEU A 222 17.09 -20.85 3.69
CA LEU A 222 16.42 -21.86 4.51
C LEU A 222 16.99 -23.22 4.19
N GLN A 223 17.28 -24.00 5.22
CA GLN A 223 17.78 -25.38 5.14
C GLN A 223 16.79 -26.35 5.81
N GLY A 224 16.91 -27.64 5.53
CA GLY A 224 16.07 -28.69 6.11
C GLY A 224 14.78 -28.97 5.35
N LEU A 225 14.55 -28.32 4.21
CA LEU A 225 13.34 -28.50 3.41
C LEU A 225 13.31 -29.87 2.72
N PRO A 226 12.12 -30.43 2.46
CA PRO A 226 11.95 -31.74 1.84
C PRO A 226 12.21 -31.73 0.32
N ILE A 227 13.24 -31.00 -0.13
CA ILE A 227 13.64 -30.84 -1.53
C ILE A 227 15.11 -31.25 -1.72
N ARG A 228 15.59 -31.32 -2.97
CA ARG A 228 17.00 -31.58 -3.29
C ARG A 228 17.54 -30.50 -4.24
N PRO A 229 18.56 -29.71 -3.82
CA PRO A 229 19.18 -29.69 -2.49
C PRO A 229 18.17 -29.31 -1.39
N ASN A 230 18.42 -29.71 -0.13
CA ASN A 230 17.51 -29.51 1.01
C ASN A 230 17.50 -28.07 1.54
N TYR A 231 17.83 -27.12 0.69
CA TYR A 231 17.87 -25.70 1.01
C TYR A 231 17.49 -24.90 -0.21
N PHE A 232 17.08 -23.65 0.01
CA PHE A 232 17.08 -22.65 -1.04
C PHE A 232 17.54 -21.30 -0.50
N VAL A 233 17.88 -20.42 -1.44
CA VAL A 233 18.25 -19.03 -1.17
C VAL A 233 17.36 -18.14 -2.02
N GLN A 234 16.84 -17.08 -1.43
CA GLN A 234 16.16 -16.02 -2.16
C GLN A 234 16.69 -14.67 -1.74
N CYS A 235 16.73 -13.77 -2.71
CA CYS A 235 17.08 -12.37 -2.52
C CYS A 235 16.04 -11.54 -3.26
N PHE A 236 15.58 -10.47 -2.62
CA PHE A 236 14.74 -9.47 -3.27
C PHE A 236 15.13 -8.08 -2.78
N PRO A 237 14.95 -7.04 -3.62
CA PRO A 237 15.23 -5.69 -3.18
C PRO A 237 14.26 -5.29 -2.08
N VAL A 238 14.76 -4.73 -0.97
CA VAL A 238 13.94 -4.33 0.18
C VAL A 238 12.77 -3.44 -0.22
N ALA A 239 12.99 -2.56 -1.20
CA ALA A 239 11.96 -1.68 -1.76
C ALA A 239 10.73 -2.43 -2.32
N ALA A 240 10.90 -3.65 -2.83
CA ALA A 240 9.79 -4.45 -3.35
C ALA A 240 8.83 -4.96 -2.27
N MET A 241 9.32 -5.10 -1.02
CA MET A 241 8.53 -5.60 0.12
C MET A 241 8.21 -4.50 1.14
N ALA A 242 8.54 -3.26 0.83
CA ALA A 242 8.33 -2.14 1.73
C ALA A 242 6.91 -1.54 1.65
N ILE A 243 6.05 -2.10 0.79
CA ILE A 243 4.63 -1.79 0.70
C ILE A 243 3.88 -3.05 1.13
N PRO A 244 3.12 -3.01 2.24
CA PRO A 244 2.44 -4.21 2.71
C PRO A 244 1.36 -4.61 1.71
N ARG A 245 1.57 -5.75 1.06
CA ARG A 245 0.57 -6.45 0.26
C ARG A 245 0.34 -7.79 0.96
N PHE A 246 -0.79 -7.96 1.64
CA PHE A 246 -1.10 -9.24 2.28
C PHE A 246 -1.83 -10.13 1.29
N SER A 247 -1.27 -11.29 0.99
CA SER A 247 -1.84 -12.32 0.11
C SER A 247 -1.01 -13.58 0.25
N GLU A 248 -1.63 -14.75 0.12
CA GLU A 248 -0.92 -16.05 0.14
C GLU A 248 -0.03 -16.25 -1.10
N GLN A 249 -0.26 -15.50 -2.18
CA GLN A 249 0.51 -15.63 -3.43
C GLN A 249 0.73 -14.24 -4.04
N LEU A 250 1.80 -13.59 -3.60
CA LEU A 250 2.26 -12.29 -4.09
C LEU A 250 3.32 -12.41 -5.18
N TRP A 251 4.19 -13.42 -5.08
CA TRP A 251 5.23 -13.68 -6.06
C TRP A 251 5.33 -15.16 -6.40
N GLN A 252 5.91 -15.42 -7.57
CA GLN A 252 6.24 -16.74 -8.06
C GLN A 252 7.72 -16.75 -8.46
N SER A 253 8.45 -17.73 -7.93
CA SER A 253 9.86 -17.95 -8.25
C SER A 253 10.03 -19.32 -8.90
N PRO A 254 10.54 -19.40 -10.15
CA PRO A 254 10.94 -20.67 -10.71
C PRO A 254 12.15 -21.21 -9.93
N MET A 255 12.08 -22.49 -9.57
CA MET A 255 13.09 -23.17 -8.77
C MET A 255 13.78 -24.27 -9.60
N TYR A 256 14.86 -24.83 -9.04
CA TYR A 256 15.56 -25.95 -9.67
C TYR A 256 14.62 -27.16 -9.85
N GLY A 257 14.85 -27.95 -10.91
CA GLY A 257 14.07 -29.16 -11.17
C GLY A 257 12.67 -28.91 -11.74
N GLY A 258 12.36 -27.69 -12.21
CA GLY A 258 11.04 -27.37 -12.76
C GLY A 258 9.98 -27.05 -11.70
N ALA A 259 10.39 -27.00 -10.44
CA ALA A 259 9.54 -26.60 -9.34
C ALA A 259 9.20 -25.11 -9.39
N VAL A 260 8.09 -24.75 -8.75
CA VAL A 260 7.61 -23.38 -8.62
C VAL A 260 7.37 -23.10 -7.14
N LEU A 261 8.00 -22.03 -6.64
CA LEU A 261 7.72 -21.52 -5.30
C LEU A 261 6.79 -20.31 -5.41
N TYR A 262 5.59 -20.43 -4.85
CA TYR A 262 4.70 -19.30 -4.64
C TYR A 262 4.96 -18.75 -3.24
N GLY A 263 5.12 -17.44 -3.12
CA GLY A 263 5.36 -16.77 -1.85
C GLY A 263 4.37 -15.65 -1.61
N GLY A 264 4.01 -15.46 -0.35
CA GLY A 264 3.02 -14.49 0.10
C GLY A 264 3.29 -14.02 1.53
N ILE A 265 2.61 -12.97 1.95
CA ILE A 265 2.67 -12.46 3.33
C ILE A 265 1.27 -12.51 3.92
N LEU A 266 1.17 -13.11 5.10
CA LEU A 266 -0.04 -13.18 5.92
C LEU A 266 0.12 -12.34 7.18
N PRO A 267 -0.92 -11.63 7.63
CA PRO A 267 -0.83 -10.76 8.78
C PRO A 267 -0.54 -11.54 10.08
N GLY A 268 0.34 -10.97 10.91
CA GLY A 268 0.69 -11.51 12.21
C GLY A 268 1.61 -12.73 12.15
N ARG A 269 2.02 -13.20 13.33
CA ARG A 269 2.77 -14.43 13.55
C ARG A 269 1.96 -15.37 14.43
N PRO A 270 2.20 -16.69 14.37
CA PRO A 270 1.76 -17.56 15.45
C PRO A 270 2.35 -17.00 16.74
N THR A 271 1.50 -16.68 17.71
CA THR A 271 1.96 -16.50 19.08
C THR A 271 2.38 -17.87 19.60
N ASP A 272 3.34 -17.93 20.52
CA ASP A 272 3.75 -19.18 21.19
C ASP A 272 2.57 -19.88 21.92
N ASP A 273 1.38 -19.26 21.95
CA ASP A 273 0.15 -19.76 22.56
C ASP A 273 -0.83 -20.44 21.57
N ALA A 274 -0.56 -20.42 20.27
CA ALA A 274 -1.49 -20.93 19.24
C ALA A 274 -1.57 -22.47 19.15
N GLU A 275 -0.82 -23.20 19.98
CA GLU A 275 -0.84 -24.67 20.02
C GLU A 275 -2.02 -25.25 20.85
N THR A 276 -2.93 -24.42 21.37
CA THR A 276 -4.07 -24.89 22.20
C THR A 276 -5.45 -24.81 21.55
N ALA A 277 -5.56 -24.42 20.28
CA ALA A 277 -6.83 -24.49 19.55
C ALA A 277 -6.87 -25.70 18.61
N ALA A 278 -6.77 -26.90 19.18
CA ALA A 278 -7.30 -28.08 18.49
C ALA A 278 -8.84 -28.00 18.50
N PRO A 279 -9.54 -28.27 17.39
CA PRO A 279 -10.99 -28.27 17.38
C PRO A 279 -11.51 -29.51 18.13
N GLU A 280 -12.39 -29.30 19.12
CA GLU A 280 -13.35 -30.33 19.56
C GLU A 280 -14.47 -30.50 18.53
#